data_AF-A0A951HPX4-F1
#
_entry.id   AF-A0A951HPX4-F1
#
_cell.length_a   1.000
_cell.length_b   1.000
_cell.length_c   1.000
_cell.angle_alpha   90.00
_cell.angle_beta   90.00
_cell.angle_gamma   90.00
#
_symmetry.space_group_name_H-M   'P 1'
#
loop_
_entity.id
_entity.type
_entity.pdbx_description
1 polymer ?
#
loop_
_entity_poly.entity_id
_entity_poly.type
_entity_poly.pdbx_seq_one_letter_code
_entity_poly.pdbx_strand_id
1 'polypeptide(L)'
;METRHGLPKGDPGFRRDDGGLTERSRHPLIRHAPDPDHPGWWTWDLPDERRYNATIGKLLVRGEGEGRARCRMFPDERQANLGDVVHGGAILTFVDMAMFAGGYAAGAAIGPAVTLDLSAHFLSAARLGAPLDCAVEVLRESRNLAVMRGLVEQEGETVAAWSGTLRKLSRR
;
A
#
# COMPACT_ATOMS: atom_id res chain seq x y z
N MET A 1 -27.96 -36.44 36.81
CA MET A 1 -28.16 -34.99 36.69
C MET A 1 -26.85 -34.34 37.06
N GLU A 2 -26.02 -34.03 36.07
CA GLU A 2 -24.94 -33.03 36.11
C GLU A 2 -24.34 -32.97 34.70
N THR A 3 -24.63 -31.87 34.01
CA THR A 3 -24.27 -31.61 32.62
C THR A 3 -22.81 -31.18 32.51
N ARG A 4 -22.02 -31.95 31.75
CA ARG A 4 -20.67 -31.58 31.33
C ARG A 4 -20.74 -30.53 30.22
N HIS A 5 -20.46 -29.26 30.53
CA HIS A 5 -20.12 -28.26 29.53
C HIS A 5 -18.59 -28.20 29.37
N GLY A 6 -18.10 -28.90 28.35
CA GLY A 6 -16.73 -28.72 27.87
C GLY A 6 -16.61 -27.38 27.15
N LEU A 7 -15.69 -26.53 27.61
CA LEU A 7 -15.23 -25.36 26.88
C LEU A 7 -14.56 -25.82 25.57
N PRO A 8 -14.76 -25.14 24.42
CA PRO A 8 -14.04 -25.49 23.21
C PRO A 8 -12.55 -25.18 23.36
N LYS A 9 -11.74 -26.10 22.81
CA LYS A 9 -10.28 -26.03 22.69
C LYS A 9 -9.85 -24.71 22.05
N GLY A 10 -8.72 -24.19 22.57
CA GLY A 10 -8.10 -22.94 22.16
C GLY A 10 -7.99 -22.76 20.66
N ASP A 11 -8.32 -21.53 20.26
CA ASP A 11 -8.11 -20.92 18.96
C ASP A 11 -6.66 -21.20 18.48
N PRO A 12 -6.44 -21.79 17.28
CA PRO A 12 -5.10 -21.96 16.75
C PRO A 12 -4.54 -20.57 16.49
N GLY A 13 -3.60 -20.16 17.35
CA GLY A 13 -3.07 -18.81 17.44
C GLY A 13 -2.86 -18.15 16.07
N PHE A 14 -3.64 -17.09 15.84
CA PHE A 14 -3.27 -16.03 14.92
C PHE A 14 -1.89 -15.55 15.35
N ARG A 15 -0.84 -15.98 14.63
CA ARG A 15 0.47 -15.34 14.75
C ARG A 15 0.21 -13.87 14.47
N ARG A 16 0.51 -13.03 15.46
CA ARG A 16 0.66 -11.59 15.22
C ARG A 16 1.81 -11.47 14.23
N ASP A 17 1.46 -11.35 12.96
CA ASP A 17 2.40 -10.90 11.95
C ASP A 17 2.79 -9.49 12.40
N ASP A 18 4.07 -9.29 12.68
CA ASP A 18 4.62 -8.08 13.30
C ASP A 18 4.61 -6.87 12.35
N GLY A 19 3.94 -6.99 11.20
CA GLY A 19 3.85 -5.96 10.16
C GLY A 19 5.21 -5.60 9.57
N GLY A 20 6.27 -6.35 9.90
CA GLY A 20 7.64 -6.05 9.52
C GLY A 20 7.92 -6.39 8.06
N LEU A 21 8.64 -5.52 7.36
CA LEU A 21 9.20 -5.87 6.05
C LEU A 21 10.35 -6.87 6.23
N THR A 22 10.12 -8.11 5.80
CA THR A 22 11.17 -9.11 5.58
C THR A 22 12.16 -8.65 4.51
N GLU A 23 13.35 -9.26 4.44
CA GLU A 23 14.34 -8.96 3.41
C GLU A 23 13.81 -9.20 1.98
N ARG A 24 12.91 -10.17 1.80
CA ARG A 24 12.26 -10.49 0.52
C ARG A 24 11.19 -9.47 0.11
N SER A 25 10.65 -8.71 1.06
CA SER A 25 9.62 -7.69 0.84
C SER A 25 10.20 -6.27 0.74
N ARG A 26 11.52 -6.13 0.57
CA ARG A 26 12.19 -4.85 0.34
C ARG A 26 12.56 -4.70 -1.13
N HIS A 27 12.27 -3.55 -1.71
CA HIS A 27 12.62 -3.26 -3.09
C HIS A 27 14.12 -2.92 -3.20
N PRO A 28 14.89 -3.54 -4.12
CA PRO A 28 16.36 -3.44 -4.12
C PRO A 28 16.92 -2.05 -4.43
N LEU A 29 16.14 -1.20 -5.12
CA LEU A 29 16.52 0.19 -5.44
C LEU A 29 15.93 1.23 -4.49
N ILE A 30 15.14 0.81 -3.51
CA ILE A 30 14.46 1.72 -2.57
C ILE A 30 15.09 1.54 -1.21
N ARG A 31 15.35 2.66 -0.54
CA ARG A 31 15.80 2.60 0.85
C ARG A 31 14.58 2.41 1.74
N HIS A 32 14.72 1.49 2.69
CA HIS A 32 13.71 1.19 3.68
C HIS A 32 14.31 1.31 5.09
N ALA A 33 13.64 2.05 5.96
CA ALA A 33 13.94 2.12 7.38
C ALA A 33 12.63 2.14 8.19
N PRO A 34 12.61 1.67 9.44
CA PRO A 34 11.48 1.92 10.33
C PRO A 34 11.25 3.43 10.47
N ASP A 35 10.00 3.87 10.39
CA ASP A 35 9.66 5.27 10.61
C ASP A 35 9.55 5.58 12.12
N PRO A 36 10.25 6.60 12.63
CA PRO A 36 10.27 6.90 14.07
C PRO A 36 8.93 7.43 14.60
N ASP A 37 8.15 8.10 13.76
CA ASP A 37 6.88 8.75 14.13
C ASP A 37 5.67 7.84 13.90
N HIS A 38 5.87 6.78 13.11
CA HIS A 38 4.84 5.80 12.76
C HIS A 38 5.30 4.37 13.08
N PRO A 39 5.21 3.92 14.35
CA PRO A 39 5.58 2.57 14.74
C PRO A 39 4.89 1.48 13.88
N GLY A 40 5.68 0.52 13.42
CA GLY A 40 5.23 -0.55 12.53
C GLY A 40 5.18 -0.16 11.04
N TRP A 41 5.48 1.09 10.70
CA TRP A 41 5.62 1.53 9.31
C TRP A 41 7.09 1.62 8.91
N TRP A 42 7.32 1.45 7.62
CA TRP A 42 8.62 1.54 6.98
C TRP A 42 8.61 2.62 5.91
N THR A 43 9.74 3.29 5.73
CA THR A 43 9.91 4.27 4.66
C THR A 43 10.02 3.60 3.28
N TRP A 44 9.55 4.31 2.27
CA TRP A 44 9.79 4.03 0.85
C TRP A 44 10.60 5.20 0.27
N ASP A 45 11.88 5.25 0.64
CA ASP A 45 12.74 6.39 0.32
C ASP A 45 13.35 6.23 -1.08
N LEU A 46 12.99 7.17 -1.96
CA LEU A 46 13.51 7.23 -3.33
C LEU A 46 15.00 7.61 -3.32
N PRO A 47 15.85 6.96 -4.13
CA PRO A 47 17.27 7.32 -4.21
C PRO A 47 17.52 8.63 -4.98
N ASP A 48 16.55 9.12 -5.76
CA ASP A 48 16.65 10.33 -6.59
C ASP A 48 15.34 11.12 -6.56
N GLU A 49 15.32 12.21 -5.80
CA GLU A 49 14.15 13.08 -5.62
C GLU A 49 13.80 13.93 -6.85
N ARG A 50 14.60 13.89 -7.92
CA ARG A 50 14.28 14.58 -9.18
C ARG A 50 13.29 13.81 -10.05
N ARG A 51 12.95 12.59 -9.65
CA ARG A 51 12.01 11.71 -10.37
C ARG A 51 10.57 12.13 -10.09
N TYR A 52 9.67 11.82 -11.03
CA TYR A 52 8.24 12.09 -10.89
C TYR A 52 7.66 11.52 -9.58
N ASN A 53 8.15 10.37 -9.11
CA ASN A 53 7.74 9.74 -7.86
C ASN A 53 7.86 10.66 -6.64
N ALA A 54 8.81 11.61 -6.64
CA ALA A 54 8.98 12.54 -5.54
C ALA A 54 7.79 13.52 -5.38
N THR A 55 6.90 13.62 -6.37
CA THR A 55 5.70 14.45 -6.30
C THR A 55 4.71 14.01 -5.21
N ILE A 56 4.79 12.76 -4.73
CA ILE A 56 3.97 12.26 -3.60
C ILE A 56 4.59 12.61 -2.23
N GLY A 57 5.86 13.00 -2.19
CA GLY A 57 6.58 13.26 -0.95
C GLY A 57 6.83 11.99 -0.14
N LYS A 58 6.70 12.10 1.19
CA LYS A 58 6.94 10.98 2.12
C LYS A 58 5.92 9.87 1.86
N LEU A 59 6.43 8.67 1.56
CA LEU A 59 5.65 7.45 1.40
C LEU A 59 6.06 6.43 2.46
N LEU A 60 5.08 5.93 3.21
CA LEU A 60 5.26 4.85 4.16
C LEU A 60 4.53 3.59 3.69
N VAL A 61 5.02 2.44 4.13
CA VAL A 61 4.44 1.13 3.83
C VAL A 61 4.47 0.22 5.06
N ARG A 62 3.45 -0.64 5.18
CA ARG A 62 3.31 -1.63 6.24
C ARG A 62 2.66 -2.89 5.68
N GLY A 63 3.16 -4.07 6.04
CA GLY A 63 2.49 -5.35 5.75
C GLY A 63 1.27 -5.55 6.65
N GLU A 64 0.18 -6.11 6.12
CA GLU A 64 -1.07 -6.38 6.86
C GLU A 64 -1.47 -7.86 6.79
N GLY A 65 -0.48 -8.75 6.66
CA GLY A 65 -0.65 -10.19 6.50
C GLY A 65 -0.44 -10.68 5.07
N GLU A 66 -0.66 -11.97 4.85
CA GLU A 66 -0.41 -12.63 3.56
C GLU A 66 -1.18 -11.95 2.40
N GLY A 67 -0.44 -11.50 1.38
CA GLY A 67 -1.01 -10.85 0.20
C GLY A 67 -1.60 -9.46 0.45
N ARG A 68 -1.40 -8.88 1.64
CA ARG A 68 -2.01 -7.59 2.03
C ARG A 68 -0.98 -6.62 2.59
N ALA A 69 -1.14 -5.36 2.23
CA ALA A 69 -0.32 -4.27 2.74
C ALA A 69 -1.10 -2.97 2.75
N ARG A 70 -0.50 -1.96 3.37
CA ARG A 70 -1.00 -0.59 3.38
C ARG A 70 0.13 0.38 3.10
N CYS A 71 -0.15 1.34 2.23
CA CYS A 71 0.70 2.49 1.98
C CYS A 71 0.08 3.75 2.58
N ARG A 72 0.91 4.74 2.91
CA ARG A 72 0.47 6.02 3.47
C ARG A 72 1.26 7.18 2.85
N MET A 73 0.54 8.17 2.33
CA MET A 73 1.11 9.46 1.94
C MET A 73 0.63 10.57 2.87
N PHE A 74 1.28 11.74 2.77
CA PHE A 74 0.97 12.94 3.54
C PHE A 74 0.73 14.09 2.57
N PRO A 75 -0.51 14.28 2.07
CA PRO A 75 -0.80 15.32 1.09
C PRO A 75 -0.57 16.74 1.64
N ASP A 76 0.15 17.54 0.87
CA ASP A 76 0.41 18.97 1.04
C ASP A 76 -0.21 19.80 -0.10
N GLU A 77 -0.02 21.12 -0.04
CA GLU A 77 -0.57 22.08 -1.00
C GLU A 77 -0.20 21.80 -2.46
N ARG A 78 0.95 21.15 -2.73
CA ARG A 78 1.40 20.82 -4.09
C ARG A 78 0.54 19.73 -4.72
N GLN A 79 -0.16 18.93 -3.92
CA GLN A 79 -1.09 17.91 -4.40
C GLN A 79 -2.55 18.39 -4.38
N ALA A 80 -2.82 19.65 -4.04
CA ALA A 80 -4.17 20.20 -4.03
C ALA A 80 -4.70 20.44 -5.45
N ASN A 81 -6.03 20.40 -5.61
CA ASN A 81 -6.73 20.94 -6.77
C ASN A 81 -7.31 22.33 -6.48
N LEU A 82 -7.99 22.93 -7.46
CA LEU A 82 -8.64 24.25 -7.32
C LEU A 82 -9.78 24.32 -6.29
N GLY A 83 -10.16 23.20 -5.68
CA GLY A 83 -11.14 23.12 -4.60
C GLY A 83 -10.53 22.86 -3.23
N ASP A 84 -9.22 23.07 -3.07
CA ASP A 84 -8.46 22.90 -1.82
C ASP A 84 -8.57 21.49 -1.20
N VAL A 85 -8.78 20.49 -2.06
CA VAL A 85 -8.75 19.05 -1.72
C VAL A 85 -7.68 18.34 -2.55
N VAL A 86 -7.27 17.13 -2.16
CA VAL A 86 -6.26 16.38 -2.90
C VAL A 86 -6.74 16.13 -4.33
N HIS A 87 -5.91 16.51 -5.31
CA HIS A 87 -6.20 16.36 -6.72
C HIS A 87 -6.37 14.87 -7.08
N GLY A 88 -7.40 14.53 -7.85
CA GLY A 88 -7.64 13.13 -8.26
C GLY A 88 -6.44 12.50 -8.96
N GLY A 89 -5.72 13.27 -9.79
CA GLY A 89 -4.44 12.85 -10.38
C GLY A 89 -3.35 12.56 -9.35
N ALA A 90 -3.27 13.29 -8.24
CA ALA A 90 -2.31 12.98 -7.17
C ALA A 90 -2.71 11.69 -6.43
N ILE A 91 -4.00 11.44 -6.23
CA ILE A 91 -4.51 10.18 -5.69
C ILE A 91 -4.14 9.02 -6.63
N LEU A 92 -4.32 9.16 -7.95
CA LEU A 92 -3.94 8.12 -8.91
C LEU A 92 -2.43 7.86 -8.90
N THR A 93 -1.60 8.90 -8.82
CA THR A 93 -0.14 8.74 -8.67
C THR A 93 0.22 8.02 -7.38
N PHE A 94 -0.47 8.32 -6.28
CA PHE A 94 -0.29 7.60 -5.02
C PHE A 94 -0.70 6.13 -5.14
N VAL A 95 -1.84 5.82 -5.74
CA VAL A 95 -2.29 4.43 -5.95
C VAL A 95 -1.32 3.68 -6.85
N ASP A 96 -0.84 4.29 -7.93
CA ASP A 96 0.17 3.70 -8.82
C ASP A 96 1.43 3.32 -8.02
N MET A 97 1.97 4.25 -7.22
CA MET A 97 3.12 3.97 -6.34
C MET A 97 2.80 2.90 -5.29
N ALA A 98 1.59 2.88 -4.74
CA ALA A 98 1.14 1.89 -3.76
C ALA A 98 1.07 0.48 -4.34
N MET A 99 0.76 0.30 -5.64
CA MET A 99 0.82 -1.02 -6.29
C MET A 99 2.23 -1.63 -6.22
N PHE A 100 3.27 -0.81 -6.38
CA PHE A 100 4.65 -1.28 -6.22
C PHE A 100 4.99 -1.45 -4.74
N ALA A 101 4.80 -0.41 -3.93
CA ALA A 101 5.22 -0.41 -2.54
C ALA A 101 4.48 -1.44 -1.69
N GLY A 102 3.15 -1.40 -1.74
CA GLY A 102 2.28 -2.33 -1.06
C GLY A 102 2.38 -3.73 -1.65
N GLY A 103 2.54 -3.89 -2.96
CA GLY A 103 2.75 -5.21 -3.56
C GLY A 103 4.00 -5.91 -3.03
N TYR A 104 5.14 -5.21 -2.91
CA TYR A 104 6.35 -5.75 -2.28
C TYR A 104 6.11 -6.09 -0.80
N ALA A 105 5.48 -5.19 -0.05
CA ALA A 105 5.18 -5.39 1.37
C ALA A 105 4.18 -6.54 1.63
N ALA A 106 3.27 -6.78 0.68
CA ALA A 106 2.33 -7.90 0.65
C ALA A 106 3.01 -9.24 0.27
N GLY A 107 4.31 -9.22 -0.06
CA GLY A 107 5.11 -10.40 -0.38
C GLY A 107 5.17 -10.77 -1.87
N ALA A 108 4.61 -9.95 -2.76
CA ALA A 108 4.69 -10.22 -4.19
C ALA A 108 6.11 -9.97 -4.72
N ALA A 109 6.60 -10.85 -5.60
CA ALA A 109 7.96 -10.78 -6.12
C ALA A 109 8.07 -9.81 -7.29
N ILE A 110 7.81 -8.51 -7.05
CA ILE A 110 7.46 -7.57 -8.13
C ILE A 110 8.64 -7.15 -9.02
N GLY A 111 9.93 -7.19 -8.67
CA GLY A 111 11.02 -6.84 -9.61
C GLY A 111 10.85 -5.49 -10.36
N PRO A 112 11.58 -5.27 -11.48
CA PRO A 112 11.26 -4.17 -12.40
C PRO A 112 9.91 -4.44 -13.05
N ALA A 113 8.99 -3.49 -12.98
CA ALA A 113 7.65 -3.63 -13.54
C ALA A 113 7.13 -2.29 -14.08
N VAL A 114 6.06 -2.37 -14.89
CA VAL A 114 5.31 -1.20 -15.36
C VAL A 114 3.82 -1.42 -15.13
N THR A 115 3.10 -0.35 -14.86
CA THR A 115 1.64 -0.38 -14.75
C THR A 115 1.02 -0.54 -16.13
N LEU A 116 0.23 -1.59 -16.35
CA LEU A 116 -0.49 -1.81 -17.60
C LEU A 116 -1.83 -1.08 -17.59
N ASP A 117 -2.52 -1.15 -16.45
CA ASP A 117 -3.80 -0.51 -16.22
C ASP A 117 -3.93 -0.16 -14.74
N LEU A 118 -4.66 0.93 -14.50
CA LEU A 118 -5.10 1.37 -13.19
C LEU A 118 -6.46 2.04 -13.39
N SER A 119 -7.47 1.52 -12.71
CA SER A 119 -8.82 2.10 -12.67
C SER A 119 -9.15 2.48 -11.24
N ALA A 120 -9.75 3.66 -11.06
CA ALA A 120 -10.22 4.11 -9.76
C ALA A 120 -11.59 4.79 -9.87
N HIS A 121 -12.42 4.58 -8.86
CA HIS A 121 -13.69 5.26 -8.66
C HIS A 121 -13.57 6.16 -7.42
N PHE A 122 -13.71 7.47 -7.61
CA PHE A 122 -13.69 8.44 -6.51
C PHE A 122 -15.07 8.52 -5.86
N LEU A 123 -15.12 8.29 -4.55
CA LEU A 123 -16.35 8.19 -3.76
C LEU A 123 -16.51 9.37 -2.79
N SER A 124 -15.40 9.93 -2.32
CA SER A 124 -15.37 11.13 -1.48
C SER A 124 -14.09 11.94 -1.70
N ALA A 125 -14.03 13.16 -1.17
CA ALA A 125 -12.86 14.02 -1.28
C ALA A 125 -11.82 13.70 -0.19
N ALA A 126 -10.54 13.64 -0.57
CA ALA A 126 -9.43 13.61 0.38
C ALA A 126 -8.99 15.02 0.75
N ARG A 127 -8.71 15.25 2.02
CA ARG A 127 -8.29 16.52 2.62
C ARG A 127 -6.76 16.59 2.71
N LEU A 128 -6.24 17.82 2.63
CA LEU A 128 -4.85 18.13 2.96
C LEU A 128 -4.63 18.05 4.48
N GLY A 129 -3.37 17.87 4.90
CA GLY A 129 -2.99 17.95 6.32
C GLY A 129 -3.37 16.72 7.18
N ALA A 130 -4.10 15.75 6.61
CA ALA A 130 -4.34 14.44 7.21
C ALA A 130 -3.72 13.34 6.33
N PRO A 131 -3.13 12.28 6.91
CA PRO A 131 -2.59 11.16 6.13
C PRO A 131 -3.66 10.52 5.25
N LEU A 132 -3.24 10.05 4.08
CA LEU A 132 -4.09 9.31 3.14
C LEU A 132 -3.52 7.91 2.99
N ASP A 133 -4.35 6.90 3.30
CA ASP A 133 -3.93 5.50 3.29
C ASP A 133 -4.44 4.80 2.03
N CYS A 134 -3.65 3.89 1.48
CA CYS A 134 -4.03 3.02 0.38
C CYS A 134 -3.85 1.56 0.82
N ALA A 135 -4.95 0.85 0.99
CA ALA A 135 -4.94 -0.59 1.17
C ALA A 135 -4.59 -1.29 -0.15
N VAL A 136 -3.80 -2.35 -0.07
CA VAL A 136 -3.34 -3.13 -1.23
C VAL A 136 -3.59 -4.61 -0.95
N GLU A 137 -4.34 -5.26 -1.82
CA GLU A 137 -4.55 -6.71 -1.83
C GLU A 137 -4.07 -7.29 -3.16
N VAL A 138 -3.09 -8.20 -3.10
CA VAL A 138 -2.61 -8.95 -4.26
C VAL A 138 -3.57 -10.11 -4.52
N LEU A 139 -4.33 -10.03 -5.61
CA LEU A 139 -5.34 -11.03 -5.97
C LEU A 139 -4.73 -12.22 -6.70
N ARG A 140 -3.76 -11.93 -7.57
CA ARG A 140 -3.11 -12.94 -8.39
C ARG A 140 -1.70 -12.50 -8.76
N GLU A 141 -0.75 -13.39 -8.55
CA GLU A 141 0.60 -13.25 -9.10
C GLU A 141 0.87 -14.39 -10.10
N SER A 142 1.44 -14.04 -11.25
CA SER A 142 1.98 -14.97 -12.23
C SER A 142 3.46 -14.67 -12.48
N ARG A 143 4.08 -15.40 -13.42
CA ARG A 143 5.45 -15.11 -13.84
C ARG A 143 5.65 -13.66 -14.29
N ASN A 144 4.67 -13.10 -15.00
CA ASN A 144 4.79 -11.81 -15.66
C ASN A 144 3.75 -10.77 -15.24
N LEU A 145 2.75 -11.11 -14.44
CA LEU A 145 1.69 -10.18 -14.03
C LEU A 145 1.46 -10.22 -12.52
N ALA A 146 1.09 -9.09 -11.95
CA ALA A 146 0.52 -9.00 -10.61
C ALA A 146 -0.77 -8.17 -10.68
N VAL A 147 -1.89 -8.77 -10.31
CA VAL A 147 -3.22 -8.14 -10.29
C VAL A 147 -3.56 -7.77 -8.85
N MET A 148 -3.96 -6.52 -8.64
CA MET A 148 -4.20 -5.97 -7.31
C MET A 148 -5.48 -5.15 -7.27
N ARG A 149 -6.00 -4.95 -6.06
CA ARG A 149 -7.07 -4.01 -5.78
C ARG A 149 -6.88 -3.38 -4.41
N GLY A 150 -7.71 -2.39 -4.12
CA GLY A 150 -7.82 -1.88 -2.77
C GLY A 150 -8.72 -0.67 -2.65
N LEU A 151 -8.58 -0.02 -1.49
CA LEU A 151 -9.29 1.20 -1.14
C LEU A 151 -8.26 2.27 -0.77
N VAL A 152 -8.56 3.51 -1.16
CA VAL A 152 -7.94 4.70 -0.59
C VAL A 152 -8.87 5.19 0.51
N GLU A 153 -8.33 5.37 1.71
CA GLU A 153 -9.07 5.66 2.92
C GLU A 153 -8.44 6.85 3.65
N GLN A 154 -9.28 7.71 4.21
CA GLN A 154 -8.85 8.81 5.07
C GLN A 154 -9.83 8.94 6.23
N GLU A 155 -9.31 8.94 7.46
CA GLU A 155 -10.11 9.15 8.68
C GLU A 155 -11.35 8.23 8.80
N GLY A 156 -11.28 7.01 8.26
CA GLY A 156 -12.38 6.03 8.27
C GLY A 156 -13.36 6.13 7.09
N GLU A 157 -13.20 7.12 6.22
CA GLU A 157 -14.00 7.28 5.00
C GLU A 157 -13.27 6.69 3.79
N THR A 158 -14.02 6.06 2.88
CA THR A 158 -13.47 5.62 1.60
C THR A 158 -13.42 6.77 0.62
N VAL A 159 -12.21 7.15 0.21
CA VAL A 159 -11.93 8.19 -0.79
C VAL A 159 -12.07 7.63 -2.20
N ALA A 160 -11.47 6.47 -2.46
CA ALA A 160 -11.55 5.82 -3.75
C ALA A 160 -11.47 4.30 -3.64
N ALA A 161 -12.10 3.59 -4.57
CA ALA A 161 -11.87 2.17 -4.80
C ALA A 161 -11.05 1.98 -6.07
N TRP A 162 -10.10 1.06 -6.09
CA TRP A 162 -9.20 0.89 -7.25
C TRP A 162 -8.88 -0.57 -7.55
N SER A 163 -8.49 -0.81 -8.80
CA SER A 163 -7.89 -2.07 -9.28
C SER A 163 -6.85 -1.77 -10.35
N GLY A 164 -5.83 -2.62 -10.46
CA GLY A 164 -4.83 -2.46 -11.51
C GLY A 164 -3.95 -3.70 -11.70
N THR A 165 -3.18 -3.66 -12.78
CA THR A 165 -2.24 -4.74 -13.15
C THR A 165 -0.84 -4.19 -13.39
N LEU A 166 0.15 -4.83 -12.76
CA LEU A 166 1.56 -4.63 -13.10
C LEU A 166 2.04 -5.70 -14.08
N ARG A 167 2.82 -5.30 -15.07
CA ARG A 167 3.65 -6.18 -15.90
C ARG A 167 5.05 -6.28 -15.32
N LYS A 168 5.39 -7.44 -14.78
CA LYS A 168 6.74 -7.79 -14.34
C LYS A 168 7.63 -7.97 -15.57
N LEU A 169 8.74 -7.25 -15.61
CA LEU A 169 9.72 -7.32 -16.68
C LEU A 169 10.72 -8.43 -16.37
N SER A 170 11.00 -9.29 -17.34
CA SER A 170 12.11 -10.24 -17.23
C SER A 170 13.43 -9.47 -17.24
N ARG A 171 14.37 -9.82 -16.35
CA ARG A 171 15.79 -9.47 -16.58
C ARG A 171 16.18 -10.07 -17.94
N ARG A 172 16.64 -9.20 -18.84
CA ARG A 172 17.37 -9.63 -20.04
C ARG A 172 18.71 -10.21 -19.62
#